data_AF-A0A822G7D5-F1
#
_entry.id   AF-A0A822G7D5-F1
#
_cell.length_a   1.000
_cell.length_b   1.000
_cell.length_c   1.000
_cell.angle_alpha   90.00
_cell.angle_beta   90.00
_cell.angle_gamma   90.00
#
_symmetry.space_group_name_H-M   'P 1'
#
loop_
_entity.id
_entity.type
_entity.pdbx_description
1 polymer ?
#
loop_
_entity_poly.entity_id
_entity_poly.type
_entity_poly.pdbx_seq_one_letter_code
_entity_poly.pdbx_strand_id
1 'polypeptide(L)'
;MKIFFLIDFDEKLISNIRLENNLFHDIIQVELPPQYTLVTYRVLSIFEWSFRYCRHAKFLFKTDDDIFINLILLLKFISPYLKQNINNSFHISDMNIY
;
A
#
# COMPACT_ATOMS: atom_id res chain seq x y z
N MET A 1 -1.30 7.13 11.06
CA MET A 1 -0.74 6.48 9.86
C MET A 1 -0.74 4.98 10.13
N LYS A 2 -1.22 4.17 9.19
CA LYS A 2 -1.13 2.70 9.28
C LYS A 2 -0.25 2.22 8.13
N ILE A 3 0.57 1.20 8.40
CA ILE A 3 1.46 0.58 7.42
C ILE A 3 0.96 -0.86 7.26
N PHE A 4 1.02 -1.35 6.03
CA PHE A 4 0.65 -2.72 5.70
C PHE A 4 1.66 -3.26 4.68
N PHE A 5 1.93 -4.56 4.75
CA PHE A 5 2.82 -5.26 3.83
C PHE A 5 1.99 -6.16 2.91
N LEU A 6 2.15 -5.97 1.60
CA LEU A 6 1.56 -6.85 0.60
C LEU A 6 2.52 -7.99 0.31
N ILE A 7 2.09 -9.23 0.52
CA ILE A 7 2.93 -10.41 0.33
C ILE A 7 2.20 -11.41 -0.57
N ASP A 8 2.93 -11.99 -1.53
CA ASP A 8 2.41 -13.06 -2.37
C ASP A 8 2.37 -14.38 -1.59
N PHE A 9 1.52 -15.31 -2.02
CA PHE A 9 1.49 -16.64 -1.42
C PHE A 9 2.77 -17.44 -1.72
N ASP A 10 3.44 -17.91 -0.67
CA ASP A 10 4.58 -18.83 -0.77
C ASP A 10 4.39 -20.01 0.19
N GLU A 11 4.18 -21.20 -0.38
CA GLU A 11 3.96 -22.45 0.36
C GLU A 11 5.07 -22.76 1.36
N LYS A 12 6.32 -22.42 1.02
CA LYS A 12 7.49 -22.71 1.86
C LYS A 12 7.54 -21.79 3.08
N LEU A 13 6.91 -20.62 3.02
CA LEU A 13 6.97 -19.60 4.05
C LEU A 13 5.67 -19.44 4.85
N ILE A 14 4.61 -20.20 4.55
CA ILE A 14 3.29 -20.08 5.21
C ILE A 14 3.40 -20.05 6.73
N SER A 15 4.19 -20.93 7.34
CA SER A 15 4.33 -20.99 8.81
C SER A 15 4.92 -19.71 9.38
N ASN A 16 5.95 -19.17 8.73
CA ASN A 16 6.64 -17.96 9.18
C ASN A 16 5.76 -16.73 8.99
N ILE A 17 5.09 -16.64 7.84
CA ILE A 17 4.15 -15.56 7.55
C ILE A 17 2.99 -15.57 8.54
N ARG A 18 2.47 -16.75 8.92
CA ARG A 18 1.40 -16.85 9.91
C ARG A 18 1.87 -16.43 11.30
N LEU A 19 3.09 -16.79 11.69
CA LEU A 19 3.66 -16.36 12.99
C LEU A 19 3.86 -14.86 13.04
N GLU A 20 4.42 -14.27 11.98
CA GLU A 20 4.59 -12.81 11.85
C GLU A 20 3.23 -12.12 11.94
N ASN A 21 2.25 -12.57 11.14
CA ASN A 21 0.95 -11.90 11.07
C ASN A 21 0.15 -12.03 12.38
N ASN A 22 0.40 -13.09 13.17
CA ASN A 22 -0.17 -13.23 14.51
C ASN A 22 0.41 -12.22 15.51
N LEU A 23 1.60 -11.69 15.27
CA LEU A 23 2.27 -10.71 16.13
C LEU A 23 1.96 -9.27 15.73
N PHE A 24 1.97 -8.96 14.43
CA PHE A 24 1.91 -7.57 13.94
C PHE A 24 0.58 -7.20 13.28
N HIS A 25 -0.15 -8.16 12.71
CA HIS A 25 -1.45 -7.96 12.07
C HIS A 25 -1.45 -6.92 10.94
N ASP A 26 -0.35 -6.77 10.22
CA ASP A 26 -0.16 -5.80 9.13
C ASP A 26 0.14 -6.46 7.76
N ILE A 27 0.05 -7.79 7.67
CA ILE A 27 0.19 -8.51 6.40
C ILE A 27 -1.14 -8.58 5.65
N ILE A 28 -1.08 -8.27 4.35
CA ILE A 28 -2.12 -8.51 3.35
C ILE A 28 -1.57 -9.55 2.38
N GLN A 29 -2.13 -10.77 2.41
CA GLN A 29 -1.76 -11.82 1.45
C GLN A 29 -2.60 -11.73 0.19
N VAL A 30 -1.96 -11.86 -0.97
CA VAL A 30 -2.62 -11.92 -2.27
C VAL A 30 -2.17 -13.17 -3.02
N GLU A 31 -3.14 -13.88 -3.56
CA GLU A 31 -2.89 -15.00 -4.48
C GLU A 31 -2.89 -14.46 -5.91
N LEU A 32 -1.69 -14.25 -6.45
CA LEU A 32 -1.51 -13.84 -7.85
C LEU A 32 -1.33 -15.08 -8.73
N PRO A 33 -1.99 -15.17 -9.89
CA PRO A 33 -1.81 -16.32 -10.75
C PRO A 33 -0.36 -16.38 -11.29
N PRO A 34 0.21 -17.58 -11.52
CA PRO A 34 1.65 -17.77 -11.74
C PRO A 34 2.26 -17.00 -12.92
N GLN A 35 1.41 -16.62 -13.88
CA GLN A 35 1.75 -15.93 -15.12
C GLN A 35 1.61 -14.40 -15.01
N TYR A 36 1.25 -13.90 -13.82
CA TYR A 36 0.97 -12.50 -13.55
C TYR A 36 1.91 -11.91 -12.50
N THR A 37 3.21 -12.15 -12.66
CA THR A 37 4.31 -11.47 -11.93
C THR A 37 4.44 -9.97 -12.27
N LEU A 38 3.41 -9.37 -12.88
CA LEU A 38 3.41 -7.96 -13.22
C LEU A 38 3.08 -7.12 -11.98
N VAL A 39 3.94 -6.14 -11.71
CA VAL A 39 3.76 -5.13 -10.64
C VAL A 39 2.37 -4.49 -10.67
N THR A 40 1.75 -4.40 -11.85
CA THR A 40 0.37 -3.91 -12.04
C THR A 40 -0.65 -4.67 -11.21
N TYR A 41 -0.60 -6.01 -11.14
CA TYR A 41 -1.59 -6.79 -10.38
C TYR A 41 -1.43 -6.60 -8.87
N ARG A 42 -0.18 -6.45 -8.40
CA ARG A 42 0.10 -6.08 -7.00
C ARG A 42 -0.51 -4.71 -6.68
N VAL A 43 -0.30 -3.72 -7.55
CA VAL A 43 -0.87 -2.37 -7.38
C VAL A 43 -2.40 -2.40 -7.39
N LEU A 44 -3.02 -3.13 -8.32
CA LEU A 44 -4.47 -3.31 -8.35
C LEU A 44 -4.99 -3.94 -7.06
N SER A 45 -4.29 -4.94 -6.53
CA SER A 45 -4.66 -5.60 -5.28
C SER A 45 -4.58 -4.66 -4.07
N ILE A 46 -3.56 -3.79 -4.03
CA ILE A 46 -3.44 -2.74 -2.99
C ILE A 46 -4.62 -1.75 -3.09
N PHE A 47 -4.95 -1.30 -4.31
CA PHE A 47 -6.09 -0.39 -4.52
C PHE A 47 -7.41 -1.04 -4.12
N GLU A 48 -7.61 -2.28 -4.51
CA GLU A 48 -8.83 -3.02 -4.22
C GLU A 48 -9.02 -3.24 -2.72
N TRP A 49 -7.97 -3.71 -2.04
CA TRP A 49 -7.98 -3.93 -0.60
C TRP A 49 -8.19 -2.61 0.16
N SER A 50 -7.47 -1.55 -0.22
CA SER A 50 -7.62 -0.24 0.45
C SER A 50 -9.02 0.34 0.24
N PHE A 51 -9.62 0.19 -0.94
CA PHE A 51 -10.98 0.63 -1.19
C PHE A 51 -12.00 -0.11 -0.31
N ARG A 52 -11.83 -1.43 -0.14
CA ARG A 52 -12.73 -2.25 0.68
C ARG A 52 -12.59 -1.98 2.18
N TYR A 53 -11.36 -1.94 2.70
CA TYR A 53 -11.09 -1.95 4.14
C TYR A 53 -10.71 -0.58 4.72
N CYS A 54 -10.31 0.38 3.88
CA CYS A 54 -9.84 1.70 4.29
C CYS A 54 -10.71 2.84 3.73
N ARG A 55 -12.03 2.72 3.83
CA ARG A 55 -13.01 3.70 3.29
C ARG A 55 -12.83 5.16 3.75
N HIS A 56 -12.17 5.38 4.89
CA HIS A 56 -11.93 6.72 5.45
C HIS A 56 -10.50 7.23 5.19
N ALA A 57 -9.64 6.44 4.53
CA ALA A 57 -8.30 6.87 4.21
C ALA A 57 -8.35 7.96 3.13
N LYS A 58 -7.80 9.14 3.45
CA LYS A 58 -7.71 10.27 2.50
C LYS A 58 -6.54 10.12 1.52
N PHE A 59 -5.51 9.39 1.92
CA PHE A 59 -4.28 9.19 1.16
C PHE A 59 -3.86 7.74 1.25
N LEU A 60 -3.41 7.20 0.12
CA LEU A 60 -2.76 5.90 0.01
C LEU A 60 -1.35 6.15 -0.51
N PHE A 61 -0.35 5.58 0.16
CA PHE A 61 1.04 5.70 -0.24
C PHE A 61 1.61 4.30 -0.42
N LYS A 62 2.08 3.99 -1.63
CA LYS A 62 2.74 2.73 -1.96
C LYS A 62 4.23 2.98 -2.12
N THR A 63 5.02 2.04 -1.61
CA THR A 63 6.46 2.00 -1.80
C THR A 63 6.92 0.55 -1.88
N ASP A 64 8.16 0.33 -2.30
CA ASP A 64 8.79 -0.98 -2.31
C ASP A 64 9.62 -1.17 -1.01
N ASP A 65 9.98 -2.41 -0.71
CA ASP A 65 10.67 -2.80 0.52
C ASP A 65 12.16 -2.39 0.58
N ASP A 66 12.71 -1.95 -0.55
CA ASP A 66 14.09 -1.48 -0.70
C ASP A 66 14.22 0.05 -0.74
N ILE A 67 13.14 0.79 -0.45
CA ILE A 67 13.11 2.26 -0.48
C ILE A 67 13.14 2.84 0.95
N PHE A 68 14.03 3.80 1.18
CA PHE A 68 14.02 4.61 2.41
C PHE A 68 13.14 5.85 2.26
N ILE A 69 12.21 6.06 3.20
CA ILE A 69 11.28 7.19 3.17
C ILE A 69 11.50 8.12 4.36
N ASN A 70 11.67 9.41 4.06
CA ASN A 70 11.59 10.45 5.08
C ASN A 70 10.13 10.79 5.40
N LEU A 71 9.58 10.09 6.39
CA LEU A 71 8.18 10.25 6.82
C LEU A 71 7.85 11.67 7.30
N ILE A 72 8.81 12.38 7.91
CA ILE A 72 8.60 13.75 8.40
C ILE A 72 8.39 14.70 7.22
N LEU A 73 9.22 14.58 6.19
CA LEU A 73 9.07 15.39 4.97
C LEU A 73 7.80 15.03 4.21
N LEU A 74 7.48 13.74 4.09
CA LEU A 74 6.25 13.27 3.45
C LEU A 74 5.00 13.85 4.13
N LEU A 75 4.93 13.82 5.47
CA LEU A 75 3.79 14.37 6.21
C LEU A 75 3.70 15.89 6.07
N LYS A 76 4.85 16.60 6.04
CA LYS A 76 4.87 18.04 5.77
C LYS A 76 4.35 18.36 4.36
N PHE A 77 4.68 17.53 3.37
CA PHE A 77 4.21 17.68 1.99
C PHE A 77 2.70 17.45 1.85
N ILE A 78 2.13 16.47 2.57
CA ILE A 78 0.71 16.11 2.46
C ILE A 78 -0.18 16.99 3.36
N SER A 79 0.36 17.57 4.44
CA SER A 79 -0.38 18.39 5.42
C SER A 79 -1.29 19.49 4.83
N PRO A 80 -0.89 20.25 3.79
CA PRO A 80 -1.77 21.25 3.18
C PRO A 80 -3.03 20.64 2.55
N TYR A 81 -2.91 19.46 1.92
CA TYR A 81 -4.01 18.77 1.25
C TYR A 81 -4.98 18.11 2.24
N LEU A 82 -4.50 17.72 3.44
CA LEU A 82 -5.36 17.16 4.49
C LEU A 82 -6.41 18.15 5.01
N LYS A 83 -6.12 19.46 4.94
CA LYS A 83 -6.98 20.54 5.44
C LYS A 83 -8.01 21.01 4.41
N GLN A 84 -7.86 20.65 3.13
CA GLN A 84 -8.84 20.97 2.11
C GLN A 84 -9.96 19.93 2.11
N ASN A 85 -11.22 20.38 2.06
CA ASN A 85 -12.35 19.52 1.68
C ASN A 85 -12.26 19.28 0.18
N ILE A 86 -11.45 18.30 -0.21
CA ILE A 86 -11.30 17.90 -1.59
C ILE A 86 -12.60 17.18 -1.98
N ASN A 87 -13.42 17.82 -2.81
CA ASN A 87 -14.52 17.17 -3.50
C ASN A 87 -13.94 16.11 -4.44
N ASN A 88 -13.91 14.83 -4.01
CA ASN A 88 -13.68 13.63 -4.82
C ASN A 88 -12.68 13.72 -6.00
N SER A 89 -11.59 14.49 -5.90
CA SER A 89 -10.54 14.47 -6.92
C SER A 89 -9.42 13.53 -6.48
N PHE A 90 -9.30 12.43 -7.24
CA PHE A 90 -8.17 11.52 -7.15
C PHE A 90 -6.95 12.23 -7.74
N HIS A 91 -6.11 12.81 -6.88
CA HIS A 91 -4.86 13.42 -7.32
C HIS A 91 -3.80 12.32 -7.42
N ILE A 92 -3.56 11.84 -8.63
CA ILE A 92 -2.29 11.21 -8.94
C ILE A 92 -1.28 12.36 -8.93
N SER A 93 -0.38 12.38 -7.95
CA SER A 93 0.80 13.22 -8.08
C SER A 93 1.58 12.64 -9.25
N ASP A 94 1.39 13.22 -10.43
CA ASP A 94 2.18 12.90 -11.60
C ASP A 94 3.64 13.01 -11.16
N MET A 95 4.32 11.87 -11.03
CA MET A 95 5.74 11.88 -11.35
C MET A 95 5.77 12.44 -12.76
N ASN A 96 6.26 13.66 -12.92
CA ASN A 96 6.65 14.14 -14.22
C ASN A 96 7.73 13.18 -14.73
N ILE A 97 7.30 12.16 -15.46
CA ILE A 97 8.16 11.27 -16.21
C ILE A 97 8.59 12.12 -17.41
N TYR A 98 9.83 12.61 -17.36
CA TYR A 98 10.57 12.97 -18.56
C TYR A 98 11.03 11.69 -19.26
#